data_AF-A0A6B2DFL7-F1
#
_entry.id   AF-A0A6B2DFL7-F1
#
_cell.length_a   1.000
_cell.length_b   1.000
_cell.length_c   1.000
_cell.angle_alpha   90.00
_cell.angle_beta   90.00
_cell.angle_gamma   90.00
#
_symmetry.space_group_name_H-M   'P 1'
#
loop_
_entity.id
_entity.type
_entity.pdbx_description
1 polymer ?
#
loop_
_entity_poly.entity_id
_entity_poly.type
_entity_poly.pdbx_seq_one_letter_code
_entity_poly.pdbx_strand_id
1 'polypeptide(L)'
;VRDGALPPSALRDLAAGGVRFLTDARPLRDDPLTRVRWKTPLWTTGGVEPRLAARFSAERLDELVRVLFVEHRAVPLAADRALEHSVSLAASLALGMIAWQLWEGDSPVRALTTFADLEATVRFTRDAVRVKLPLGRRHTDLWRGGALTDVPDVVWLGGRTLTFSGG
;
A
#
# COMPACT_ATOMS: atom_id res chain seq x y z
N VAL A 1 -18.89 -7.02 -2.66
CA VAL A 1 -19.60 -5.96 -3.41
C VAL A 1 -18.91 -5.80 -4.75
N ARG A 2 -19.28 -6.62 -5.75
CA ARG A 2 -18.96 -6.35 -7.17
C ARG A 2 -20.20 -5.66 -7.72
N ASP A 3 -20.45 -4.44 -7.29
CA ASP A 3 -21.72 -3.77 -7.57
C ASP A 3 -21.48 -2.48 -8.35
N GLY A 4 -21.53 -2.64 -9.67
CA GLY A 4 -21.51 -1.58 -10.65
C GLY A 4 -20.66 -1.95 -11.86
N ALA A 5 -21.31 -2.17 -13.01
CA ALA A 5 -20.59 -2.04 -14.27
C ALA A 5 -19.99 -0.63 -14.30
N LEU A 6 -18.68 -0.53 -14.54
CA LEU A 6 -18.03 0.77 -14.73
C LEU A 6 -18.86 1.59 -15.72
N PRO A 7 -19.06 2.90 -15.48
CA PRO A 7 -19.72 3.75 -16.45
C PRO A 7 -19.09 3.54 -17.84
N PRO A 8 -19.87 3.51 -18.93
CA PRO A 8 -19.36 3.21 -20.26
C PRO A 8 -18.17 4.09 -20.70
N SER A 9 -18.06 5.31 -20.18
CA SER A 9 -16.96 6.22 -20.48
C SER A 9 -15.76 6.12 -19.54
N ALA A 10 -15.86 5.40 -18.41
CA ALA A 10 -14.89 5.50 -17.32
C ALA A 10 -13.45 5.16 -17.74
N LEU A 11 -13.28 4.10 -18.54
CA LEU A 11 -11.96 3.71 -19.05
C LEU A 11 -11.37 4.76 -20.00
N ARG A 12 -12.23 5.37 -20.81
CA ARG A 12 -11.85 6.43 -21.76
C ARG A 12 -11.50 7.71 -21.03
N ASP A 13 -12.30 8.10 -20.03
CA ASP A 13 -12.08 9.31 -19.23
C ASP A 13 -10.77 9.21 -18.43
N LEU A 14 -10.50 8.04 -17.85
CA LEU A 14 -9.22 7.76 -17.18
C LEU A 14 -8.03 7.87 -18.13
N ALA A 15 -8.13 7.25 -19.32
CA ALA A 15 -7.05 7.29 -20.30
C ALA A 15 -6.83 8.71 -20.86
N ALA A 16 -7.91 9.46 -21.11
CA ALA A 16 -7.84 10.86 -21.54
C ALA A 16 -7.22 11.77 -20.46
N GLY A 17 -7.44 11.44 -19.18
CA GLY A 17 -6.75 12.06 -18.04
C GLY A 17 -5.28 11.67 -17.89
N GLY A 18 -4.73 10.84 -18.79
CA GLY A 18 -3.34 10.38 -18.74
C GLY A 18 -3.05 9.32 -17.67
N VAL A 19 -4.09 8.76 -17.03
CA VAL A 19 -3.93 7.72 -16.02
C VAL A 19 -3.48 6.43 -16.69
N ARG A 20 -2.38 5.86 -16.21
CA ARG A 20 -1.91 4.54 -16.67
C ARG A 20 -2.53 3.45 -15.81
N PHE A 21 -3.15 2.46 -16.44
CA PHE A 21 -3.79 1.37 -15.70
C PHE A 21 -3.78 0.03 -16.45
N LEU A 22 -4.14 -1.01 -15.70
CA LEU A 22 -4.39 -2.36 -16.15
C LEU A 22 -5.78 -2.77 -15.62
N THR A 23 -6.61 -3.41 -16.45
CA THR A 23 -7.96 -3.83 -16.05
C THR A 23 -8.32 -5.17 -16.68
N ASP A 24 -9.20 -5.92 -16.03
CA ASP A 24 -9.90 -7.10 -16.57
C ASP A 24 -11.30 -6.74 -17.14
N ALA A 25 -11.70 -5.46 -17.06
CA ALA A 25 -12.89 -4.96 -17.71
C ALA A 25 -12.68 -4.99 -19.22
N ARG A 26 -13.63 -5.58 -19.94
CA ARG A 26 -13.60 -5.58 -21.40
C ARG A 26 -13.79 -4.15 -21.92
N PRO A 27 -12.88 -3.63 -22.75
CA PRO A 27 -13.04 -2.32 -23.37
C PRO A 27 -14.27 -2.32 -24.28
N LEU A 28 -14.91 -1.16 -24.33
CA LEU A 28 -15.92 -0.83 -25.33
C LEU A 28 -15.26 -0.34 -26.62
N ARG A 29 -16.08 -0.13 -27.64
CA ARG A 29 -15.63 0.47 -28.90
C ARG A 29 -15.02 1.85 -28.62
N ASP A 30 -13.86 2.10 -29.22
CA ASP A 30 -13.08 3.35 -29.11
C ASP A 30 -12.38 3.59 -27.75
N ASP A 31 -12.34 2.59 -26.86
CA ASP A 31 -11.48 2.69 -25.68
C ASP A 31 -10.00 2.56 -26.10
N PRO A 32 -9.12 3.48 -25.65
CA PRO A 32 -7.71 3.51 -26.05
C PRO A 32 -6.88 2.47 -25.28
N LEU A 33 -7.33 1.21 -25.28
CA LEU A 33 -6.74 0.11 -24.52
C LEU A 33 -6.18 -0.97 -25.44
N THR A 34 -4.99 -1.46 -25.08
CA THR A 34 -4.32 -2.55 -25.77
C THR A 34 -4.41 -3.82 -24.94
N ARG A 35 -4.59 -4.96 -25.62
CA ARG A 35 -4.66 -6.26 -24.97
C ARG A 35 -3.26 -6.73 -24.55
N VAL A 36 -3.12 -7.13 -23.30
CA VAL A 36 -1.92 -7.78 -22.79
C VAL A 36 -1.89 -9.25 -23.24
N ARG A 37 -0.79 -9.71 -23.81
CA ARG A 37 -0.61 -11.11 -24.22
C ARG A 37 -0.36 -12.00 -22.99
N TRP A 38 -1.43 -12.45 -22.32
CA TRP A 38 -1.38 -13.32 -21.15
C TRP A 38 -2.52 -14.35 -21.11
N LYS A 39 -2.45 -15.33 -20.18
CA LYS A 39 -3.46 -16.40 -20.03
C LYS A 39 -4.84 -15.85 -19.65
N THR A 40 -4.90 -14.84 -18.79
CA THR A 40 -6.12 -14.09 -18.47
C THR A 40 -6.18 -12.84 -19.34
N PRO A 41 -7.32 -12.52 -19.98
CA PRO A 41 -7.42 -11.34 -20.81
C PRO A 41 -7.38 -10.08 -19.91
N LEU A 42 -6.34 -9.27 -20.08
CA LEU A 42 -6.15 -7.99 -19.42
C LEU A 42 -5.91 -6.90 -20.47
N TRP A 43 -6.28 -5.67 -20.15
CA TRP A 43 -6.20 -4.50 -21.03
C TRP A 43 -5.44 -3.37 -20.35
N THR A 44 -4.64 -2.62 -21.11
CA THR A 44 -3.82 -1.53 -20.58
C THR A 44 -3.74 -0.33 -21.52
N THR A 45 -3.58 0.86 -20.95
CA THR A 45 -3.23 2.12 -21.63
C THR A 45 -1.77 2.16 -22.11
N GLY A 46 -0.96 1.13 -21.79
CA GLY A 46 0.46 1.07 -22.13
C GLY A 46 1.38 1.57 -21.01
N GLY A 47 2.68 1.25 -21.12
CA GLY A 47 3.69 1.61 -20.12
C GLY A 47 3.70 0.76 -18.84
N VAL A 48 2.83 -0.26 -18.76
CA VAL A 48 2.85 -1.29 -17.71
C VAL A 48 3.51 -2.54 -18.28
N GLU A 49 4.54 -3.07 -17.62
CA GLU A 49 5.20 -4.28 -18.07
C GLU A 49 4.29 -5.51 -17.87
N PRO A 50 3.86 -6.21 -18.95
CA PRO A 50 2.92 -7.32 -18.90
C PRO A 50 3.25 -8.43 -17.91
N ARG A 51 4.55 -8.75 -17.77
CA ARG A 51 5.04 -9.79 -16.86
C ARG A 51 4.88 -9.40 -15.39
N LEU A 52 5.04 -8.11 -15.09
CA LEU A 52 4.88 -7.57 -13.74
C LEU A 52 3.40 -7.52 -13.36
N ALA A 53 2.58 -7.03 -14.29
CA ALA A 53 1.12 -7.01 -14.22
C ALA A 53 0.53 -8.41 -13.97
N ALA A 54 1.01 -9.42 -14.71
CA ALA A 54 0.56 -10.80 -14.59
C ALA A 54 0.82 -11.47 -13.23
N ARG A 55 1.74 -10.94 -12.44
CA ARG A 55 2.05 -11.44 -11.09
C ARG A 55 1.12 -10.87 -10.02
N PHE A 56 0.35 -9.85 -10.35
CA PHE A 56 -0.66 -9.26 -9.46
C PHE A 56 -2.03 -9.89 -9.75
N SER A 57 -2.68 -10.43 -8.72
CA SER A 57 -4.09 -10.84 -8.82
C SER A 57 -4.99 -9.66 -8.50
N ALA A 58 -6.05 -9.46 -9.27
CA ALA A 58 -7.01 -8.37 -9.06
C ALA A 58 -7.64 -8.45 -7.67
N GLU A 59 -7.89 -9.67 -7.17
CA GLU A 59 -8.46 -9.90 -5.84
C GLU A 59 -7.54 -9.39 -4.71
N ARG A 60 -6.22 -9.51 -4.88
CA ARG A 60 -5.25 -8.99 -3.89
C ARG A 60 -5.21 -7.47 -3.90
N LEU A 61 -5.44 -6.84 -5.06
CA LEU A 61 -5.53 -5.39 -5.16
C LEU A 61 -6.82 -4.88 -4.52
N ASP A 62 -7.95 -5.55 -4.76
CA ASP A 62 -9.23 -5.21 -4.12
C ASP A 62 -9.14 -5.33 -2.61
N GLU A 63 -8.51 -6.39 -2.10
CA GLU A 63 -8.26 -6.56 -0.67
C GLU A 63 -7.37 -5.45 -0.12
N LEU A 64 -6.27 -5.11 -0.81
CA LEU A 64 -5.39 -4.01 -0.44
C LEU A 64 -6.15 -2.69 -0.33
N VAL A 65 -6.96 -2.35 -1.35
CA VAL A 65 -7.74 -1.12 -1.39
C VAL A 65 -8.76 -1.10 -0.26
N ARG A 66 -9.51 -2.19 -0.06
CA ARG A 66 -10.51 -2.28 1.01
C ARG A 66 -9.85 -2.09 2.38
N VAL A 67 -8.77 -2.82 2.65
CA VAL A 67 -8.13 -2.80 3.96
C VAL A 67 -7.45 -1.45 4.24
N LEU A 68 -6.65 -0.92 3.31
CA LEU A 68 -5.82 0.27 3.58
C LEU A 68 -6.51 1.62 3.28
N PHE A 69 -7.49 1.64 2.38
CA PHE A 69 -8.13 2.90 1.97
C PHE A 69 -9.56 3.04 2.48
N VAL A 70 -10.17 1.95 2.98
CA VAL A 70 -11.54 1.96 3.53
C VAL A 70 -11.56 1.63 5.02
N GLU A 71 -10.98 0.48 5.41
CA GLU A 71 -11.06 -0.03 6.79
C GLU A 71 -10.04 0.62 7.73
N HIS A 72 -8.79 0.80 7.28
CA HIS A 72 -7.66 1.29 8.08
C HIS A 72 -7.07 2.59 7.51
N ARG A 73 -7.86 3.66 7.53
CA ARG A 73 -7.39 4.99 7.10
C ARG A 73 -6.13 5.41 7.86
N ALA A 74 -5.13 5.89 7.13
CA ALA A 74 -3.83 6.25 7.71
C ALA A 74 -3.90 7.59 8.46
N VAL A 75 -4.76 8.52 8.02
CA VAL A 75 -4.98 9.81 8.68
C VAL A 75 -6.48 10.03 8.86
N PRO A 76 -7.14 9.27 9.77
CA PRO A 76 -8.60 9.24 9.87
C PRO A 76 -9.21 10.61 10.21
N LEU A 77 -8.42 11.49 10.84
CA LEU A 77 -8.84 12.85 11.22
C LEU A 77 -8.54 13.91 10.14
N ALA A 78 -7.86 13.56 9.04
CA ALA A 78 -7.61 14.51 7.96
C ALA A 78 -8.91 14.83 7.21
N ALA A 79 -9.22 16.12 7.12
CA ALA A 79 -10.29 16.64 6.26
C ALA A 79 -9.90 16.56 4.76
N ASP A 80 -8.60 16.64 4.48
CA ASP A 80 -8.06 16.58 3.12
C ASP A 80 -7.86 15.13 2.65
N ARG A 81 -8.55 14.77 1.56
CA ARG A 81 -8.44 13.46 0.91
C ARG A 81 -7.09 13.26 0.20
N ALA A 82 -6.44 14.33 -0.25
CA ALA A 82 -5.15 14.22 -0.93
C ALA A 82 -4.05 13.77 0.04
N LEU A 83 -4.08 14.28 1.27
CA LEU A 83 -3.18 13.83 2.34
C LEU A 83 -3.43 12.37 2.70
N GLU A 84 -4.70 11.99 2.93
CA GLU A 84 -5.06 10.59 3.21
C GLU A 84 -4.56 9.65 2.12
N HIS A 85 -4.83 9.95 0.84
CA HIS A 85 -4.37 9.11 -0.27
C HIS A 85 -2.85 8.99 -0.33
N SER A 86 -2.13 10.11 -0.15
CA SER A 86 -0.67 10.11 -0.21
C SER A 86 -0.05 9.28 0.91
N VAL A 87 -0.57 9.42 2.13
CA VAL A 87 -0.10 8.65 3.29
C VAL A 87 -0.49 7.18 3.16
N SER A 88 -1.70 6.85 2.74
CA SER A 88 -2.14 5.47 2.55
C SER A 88 -1.38 4.77 1.42
N LEU A 89 -1.00 5.48 0.35
CA LEU A 89 -0.08 4.97 -0.68
C LEU A 89 1.32 4.71 -0.12
N ALA A 90 1.88 5.68 0.63
CA ALA A 90 3.18 5.51 1.27
C ALA A 90 3.19 4.32 2.26
N ALA A 91 2.13 4.19 3.06
CA ALA A 91 1.94 3.07 3.99
C ALA A 91 1.81 1.73 3.24
N SER A 92 1.03 1.69 2.15
CA SER A 92 0.88 0.49 1.30
C SER A 92 2.23 0.03 0.75
N LEU A 93 3.05 0.97 0.26
CA LEU A 93 4.39 0.69 -0.25
C LEU A 93 5.31 0.19 0.87
N ALA A 94 5.32 0.87 2.03
CA ALA A 94 6.14 0.47 3.18
C ALA A 94 5.78 -0.94 3.68
N LEU A 95 4.48 -1.24 3.83
CA LEU A 95 3.99 -2.56 4.22
C LEU A 95 4.34 -3.63 3.18
N GLY A 96 4.29 -3.29 1.89
CA GLY A 96 4.75 -4.19 0.82
C GLY A 96 6.25 -4.47 0.88
N MET A 97 7.07 -3.46 1.15
CA MET A 97 8.52 -3.65 1.35
C MET A 97 8.81 -4.53 2.56
N ILE A 98 8.13 -4.30 3.70
CA ILE A 98 8.26 -5.13 4.89
C ILE A 98 7.82 -6.57 4.59
N ALA A 99 6.68 -6.75 3.93
CA ALA A 99 6.20 -8.08 3.55
C ALA A 99 7.20 -8.81 2.65
N TRP A 100 7.83 -8.09 1.72
CA TRP A 100 8.87 -8.63 0.86
C TRP A 100 10.13 -9.03 1.65
N GLN A 101 10.61 -8.16 2.54
CA GLN A 101 11.80 -8.42 3.35
C GLN A 101 11.64 -9.59 4.31
N LEU A 102 10.44 -9.79 4.84
CA LEU A 102 10.18 -10.83 5.85
C LEU A 102 9.71 -12.16 5.25
N TRP A 103 9.00 -12.13 4.11
CA TRP A 103 8.32 -13.31 3.56
C TRP A 103 8.45 -13.48 2.03
N GLU A 104 9.34 -12.74 1.35
CA GLU A 104 9.69 -12.92 -0.07
C GLU A 104 8.50 -12.88 -1.06
N GLY A 105 7.60 -11.90 -0.92
CA GLY A 105 6.56 -11.65 -1.93
C GLY A 105 5.12 -11.76 -1.45
N ASP A 106 4.88 -11.54 -0.16
CA ASP A 106 3.55 -11.56 0.40
C ASP A 106 2.82 -10.21 0.32
N SER A 107 1.51 -10.23 0.61
CA SER A 107 0.64 -9.05 0.54
C SER A 107 0.97 -8.01 1.62
N PRO A 108 0.95 -6.70 1.30
CA PRO A 108 1.01 -5.63 2.31
C PRO A 108 -0.07 -5.79 3.39
N VAL A 109 -1.22 -6.38 3.04
CA VAL A 109 -2.32 -6.70 3.98
C VAL A 109 -1.87 -7.73 5.02
N ARG A 110 -1.02 -8.69 4.66
CA ARG A 110 -0.47 -9.66 5.61
C ARG A 110 0.47 -8.98 6.61
N ALA A 111 1.32 -8.07 6.16
CA ALA A 111 2.15 -7.28 7.06
C ALA A 111 1.28 -6.48 8.02
N LEU A 112 0.23 -5.82 7.51
CA LEU A 112 -0.70 -5.08 8.34
C LEU A 112 -1.40 -5.99 9.36
N THR A 113 -1.99 -7.11 8.97
CA THR A 113 -2.71 -8.00 9.89
C THR A 113 -1.79 -8.67 10.91
N THR A 114 -0.56 -9.02 10.52
CA THR A 114 0.42 -9.66 11.41
C THR A 114 0.95 -8.68 12.47
N PHE A 115 1.08 -7.41 12.11
CA PHE A 115 1.61 -6.34 12.95
C PHE A 115 0.56 -5.30 13.36
N ALA A 116 -0.74 -5.60 13.20
CA ALA A 116 -1.82 -4.65 13.43
C ALA A 116 -1.79 -4.10 14.85
N ASP A 117 -1.48 -5.00 15.78
CA ASP A 117 -1.20 -4.66 17.16
C ASP A 117 0.21 -5.13 17.48
N LEU A 118 1.18 -4.23 17.27
CA LEU A 118 2.55 -4.44 17.76
C LEU A 118 2.61 -4.37 19.29
N GLU A 119 1.51 -4.07 19.98
CA GLU A 119 1.46 -3.78 21.41
C GLU A 119 2.52 -2.73 21.81
N ALA A 120 2.88 -1.89 20.84
CA ALA A 120 3.99 -0.96 20.97
C ALA A 120 3.57 0.23 21.81
N THR A 121 4.39 0.56 22.81
CA THR A 121 4.20 1.79 23.59
C THR A 121 4.92 2.93 22.92
N VAL A 122 4.19 3.98 22.55
CA VAL A 122 4.75 5.20 21.93
C VAL A 122 4.83 6.31 22.97
N ARG A 123 6.04 6.86 23.18
CA ARG A 123 6.28 8.00 24.05
C ARG A 123 6.88 9.16 23.27
N PHE A 124 6.19 10.29 23.30
CA PHE A 124 6.67 11.54 22.73
C PHE A 124 7.58 12.28 23.72
N THR A 125 8.73 12.74 23.25
CA THR A 125 9.59 13.70 23.96
C THR A 125 9.79 14.93 23.09
N ARG A 126 10.55 15.91 23.60
CA ARG A 126 10.87 17.15 22.88
C ARG A 126 11.63 16.86 21.58
N ASP A 127 12.62 15.97 21.64
CA ASP A 127 13.57 15.75 20.54
C ASP A 127 13.37 14.40 19.84
N ALA A 128 12.55 13.51 20.39
CA ALA A 128 12.36 12.17 19.86
C ALA A 128 10.93 11.62 20.04
N VAL A 129 10.60 10.63 19.22
CA VAL A 129 9.45 9.76 19.41
C VAL A 129 9.98 8.36 19.66
N ARG A 130 9.75 7.84 20.86
CA ARG A 130 10.26 6.53 21.27
C ARG A 130 9.17 5.48 21.10
N VAL A 131 9.44 4.47 20.29
CA VAL A 131 8.56 3.32 20.08
C VAL A 131 9.20 2.12 20.79
N LYS A 132 8.52 1.61 21.80
CA LYS A 132 8.95 0.42 22.54
C LYS A 132 8.07 -0.75 22.15
N LEU A 133 8.65 -1.80 21.58
CA LEU A 133 7.94 -3.00 21.16
C LEU A 133 8.18 -4.15 22.15
N PRO A 134 7.16 -4.93 22.52
CA PRO A 134 7.35 -6.15 23.29
C PRO A 134 8.32 -7.10 22.62
N LEU A 135 9.18 -7.71 23.44
CA LEU A 135 10.11 -8.73 22.96
C LEU A 135 9.34 -9.98 22.52
N GLY A 136 9.82 -10.62 21.45
CA GLY A 136 9.22 -11.85 20.94
C GLY A 136 9.49 -12.06 19.47
N ARG A 137 8.71 -12.96 18.87
CA ARG A 137 8.86 -13.34 17.46
C ARG A 137 8.71 -12.14 16.53
N ARG A 138 7.68 -11.31 16.73
CA ARG A 138 7.41 -10.11 15.91
C ARG A 138 8.56 -9.11 15.96
N HIS A 139 9.06 -8.80 17.16
CA HIS A 139 10.24 -7.95 17.33
C HIS A 139 11.46 -8.53 16.59
N THR A 140 11.70 -9.83 16.74
CA THR A 140 12.84 -10.51 16.09
C THR A 140 12.75 -10.45 14.57
N ASP A 141 11.56 -10.67 14.02
CA ASP A 141 11.33 -10.60 12.58
C ASP A 141 11.59 -9.18 12.06
N LEU A 142 11.02 -8.15 12.71
CA LEU A 142 11.25 -6.75 12.34
C LEU A 142 12.71 -6.32 12.49
N TRP A 143 13.39 -6.77 13.55
CA TRP A 143 14.80 -6.47 13.77
C TRP A 143 15.68 -7.09 12.69
N ARG A 144 15.48 -8.38 12.37
CA ARG A 144 16.21 -9.07 11.29
C ARG A 144 15.94 -8.46 9.92
N GLY A 145 14.71 -7.98 9.70
CA GLY A 145 14.32 -7.25 8.49
C GLY A 145 14.84 -5.82 8.41
N GLY A 146 15.52 -5.30 9.44
CA GLY A 146 16.03 -3.92 9.49
C GLY A 146 14.95 -2.85 9.73
N ALA A 147 13.71 -3.26 10.03
CA ALA A 147 12.56 -2.38 10.19
C ALA A 147 12.54 -1.64 11.55
N LEU A 148 13.43 -2.01 12.48
CA LEU A 148 13.60 -1.33 13.78
C LEU A 148 14.82 -0.40 13.80
N THR A 149 15.20 0.15 12.64
CA THR A 149 16.28 1.12 12.55
C THR A 149 15.77 2.52 12.89
N ASP A 150 16.50 3.26 13.73
CA ASP A 150 16.15 4.63 14.08
C ASP A 150 16.13 5.54 12.85
N VAL A 151 15.12 6.41 12.78
CA VAL A 151 14.92 7.35 11.67
C VAL A 151 15.13 8.77 12.17
N PRO A 152 16.22 9.46 11.80
CA PRO A 152 16.46 10.85 12.18
C PRO A 152 15.56 11.81 11.37
N ASP A 153 15.41 13.03 11.90
CA ASP A 153 14.83 14.19 11.18
C ASP A 153 13.47 13.94 10.50
N VAL A 154 12.56 13.24 11.19
CA VAL A 154 11.26 12.90 10.61
C VAL A 154 10.40 14.15 10.46
N VAL A 155 10.20 14.58 9.22
CA VAL A 155 9.58 15.86 8.85
C VAL A 155 8.18 16.04 9.47
N TRP A 156 7.32 15.02 9.39
CA TRP A 156 5.97 15.09 9.97
C TRP A 156 5.94 14.94 11.49
N LEU A 157 7.07 14.57 12.11
CA LEU A 157 7.28 14.65 13.55
C LEU A 157 8.00 15.95 13.93
N GLY A 158 8.09 16.95 13.05
CA GLY A 158 8.74 18.23 13.36
C GLY A 158 10.25 18.10 13.50
N GLY A 159 10.89 17.21 12.74
CA GLY A 159 12.34 16.96 12.78
C GLY A 159 12.79 16.09 13.95
N ARG A 160 11.86 15.52 14.74
CA ARG A 160 12.21 14.60 15.82
C ARG A 160 12.74 13.28 15.27
N THR A 161 13.64 12.65 16.02
CA THR A 161 14.13 11.30 15.71
C THR A 161 13.10 10.26 16.17
N LEU A 162 12.75 9.32 15.30
CA LEU A 162 11.97 8.15 15.66
C LEU A 162 12.92 7.04 16.09
N THR A 163 12.86 6.62 17.35
CA THR A 163 13.75 5.59 17.89
C THR A 163 12.98 4.32 18.26
N PHE A 164 13.52 3.17 17.92
CA PHE A 164 12.93 1.86 18.24
C PHE A 164 13.70 1.16 19.36
N SER A 165 12.97 0.54 20.28
CA SER A 165 13.54 -0.21 21.39
C SER A 165 12.70 -1.43 21.73
N GLY A 166 13.31 -2.45 22.32
CA GLY A 166 12.61 -3.65 22.80
C GLY A 166 12.29 -3.56 24.30
N GLY A 167 11.14 -4.12 24.71
CA GLY A 167 10.86 -4.50 26.10
C GLY A 167 9.44 -4.24 26.58
#